data_AF-A0A944RLF0-F1
#
_entry.id   AF-A0A944RLF0-F1
#
_cell.length_a   1.000
_cell.length_b   1.000
_cell.length_c   1.000
_cell.angle_alpha   90.00
_cell.angle_beta   90.00
_cell.angle_gamma   90.00
#
_symmetry.space_group_name_H-M   'P 1'
#
loop_
_entity.id
_entity.type
_entity.pdbx_description
1 polymer ?
#
loop_
_entity_poly.entity_id
_entity_poly.type
_entity_poly.pdbx_seq_one_letter_code
_entity_poly.pdbx_strand_id
1 'polypeptide(L)'
;VPIGKHALIGGMTGVAEDVIPYGSVIGNRAHLSGLNIIGLKRRNFSREDIHNLRKAYRLIFAEEGTLSERILDVAELFPDTEAVNDILNFITADSSRSICQPKMKDGA
;
A
#
# COMPACT_ATOMS: atom_id res chain seq x y z
N VAL A 1 11.22 1.95 11.27
CA VAL A 1 10.31 1.88 10.13
C VAL A 1 8.88 1.90 10.66
N PRO A 2 8.06 2.91 10.35
CA PRO A 2 6.64 2.87 10.60
C PRO A 2 5.98 1.72 9.84
N ILE A 3 5.03 1.07 10.52
CA ILE A 3 4.20 0.01 9.96
C ILE A 3 2.78 0.53 10.02
N GLY A 4 2.18 0.72 8.86
CA GLY A 4 0.82 1.23 8.71
C GLY A 4 -0.21 0.28 9.31
N LYS A 5 -1.36 0.84 9.71
CA LYS A 5 -2.43 0.09 10.34
C LYS A 5 -2.90 -1.07 9.46
N HIS A 6 -3.22 -2.20 10.09
CA HIS A 6 -3.68 -3.43 9.43
C HIS A 6 -2.71 -4.05 8.41
N ALA A 7 -1.46 -3.59 8.34
CA ALA A 7 -0.44 -4.27 7.54
C ALA A 7 -0.19 -5.70 8.06
N LEU A 8 0.24 -6.58 7.17
CA LEU A 8 0.66 -7.95 7.48
C LEU A 8 2.14 -8.11 7.12
N ILE A 9 2.94 -8.50 8.11
CA ILE A 9 4.34 -8.85 7.92
C ILE A 9 4.44 -10.38 7.88
N GLY A 10 4.97 -10.94 6.79
CA GLY A 10 5.25 -12.38 6.70
C GLY A 10 6.31 -12.83 7.71
N GLY A 11 6.27 -14.10 8.11
CA GLY A 11 7.31 -14.68 8.97
C GLY A 11 8.71 -14.50 8.36
N MET A 12 9.71 -14.27 9.22
CA MET A 12 11.11 -14.08 8.83
C MET A 12 11.35 -12.96 7.80
N THR A 13 10.47 -11.95 7.74
CA THR A 13 10.58 -10.83 6.80
C THR A 13 11.43 -9.70 7.38
N GLY A 14 12.45 -9.26 6.65
CA GLY A 14 13.32 -8.15 7.06
C GLY A 14 12.80 -6.81 6.54
N VAL A 15 12.15 -6.03 7.41
CA VAL A 15 11.55 -4.73 7.08
C VAL A 15 12.55 -3.60 7.34
N ALA A 16 13.05 -2.97 6.27
CA ALA A 16 13.98 -1.83 6.34
C ALA A 16 13.37 -0.51 5.82
N GLU A 17 12.20 -0.58 5.20
CA GLU A 17 11.46 0.54 4.59
C GLU A 17 10.08 0.66 5.23
N ASP A 18 9.44 1.82 5.06
CA ASP A 18 8.15 2.12 5.67
C ASP A 18 7.05 1.27 5.00
N VAL A 19 6.19 0.62 5.79
CA VAL A 19 5.16 -0.29 5.25
C VAL A 19 3.82 0.43 5.25
N ILE A 20 3.20 0.57 4.08
CA ILE A 20 1.91 1.25 3.94
C ILE A 20 0.79 0.60 4.77
N PRO A 21 -0.23 1.36 5.18
CA PRO A 21 -1.46 0.81 5.73
C PRO A 21 -2.03 -0.28 4.82
N TYR A 22 -2.57 -1.33 5.45
CA TYR A 22 -3.21 -2.46 4.77
C TYR A 22 -2.27 -3.28 3.86
N GLY A 23 -0.99 -2.94 3.76
CA GLY A 23 -0.01 -3.65 2.94
C GLY A 23 0.27 -5.06 3.45
N SER A 24 0.64 -5.95 2.54
CA SER A 24 1.19 -7.26 2.86
C SER A 24 2.64 -7.29 2.38
N VAL A 25 3.59 -7.57 3.27
CA VAL A 25 5.01 -7.61 2.93
C VAL A 25 5.63 -8.95 3.29
N ILE A 26 6.54 -9.43 2.45
CA ILE A 26 7.25 -10.70 2.64
C ILE A 26 8.71 -10.60 2.18
N GLY A 27 9.54 -11.53 2.65
CA GLY A 27 10.89 -11.80 2.15
C GLY A 27 12.04 -11.32 3.03
N ASN A 28 13.23 -11.90 2.85
CA ASN A 28 14.43 -11.54 3.64
C ASN A 28 14.76 -10.05 3.55
N ARG A 29 14.62 -9.47 2.35
CA ARG A 29 14.44 -8.02 2.15
C ARG A 29 12.97 -7.80 1.77
N ALA A 30 12.25 -7.08 2.62
CA ALA A 30 10.82 -6.88 2.46
C ALA A 30 10.49 -6.19 1.13
N HIS A 31 9.44 -6.68 0.46
CA HIS A 31 8.77 -6.01 -0.65
C HIS A 31 7.26 -6.16 -0.46
N LEU A 32 6.48 -5.24 -1.02
CA LEU A 32 5.03 -5.35 -1.03
C LEU A 32 4.61 -6.52 -1.93
N SER A 33 3.91 -7.49 -1.35
CA SER A 33 3.25 -8.59 -2.07
C SER A 33 1.80 -8.25 -2.45
N GLY A 34 1.31 -7.06 -2.07
CA GLY A 34 -0.06 -6.62 -2.26
C GLY A 34 -0.67 -6.07 -0.97
N LEU A 35 -1.96 -6.35 -0.75
CA LEU A 35 -2.74 -5.91 0.41
C LEU A 35 -3.13 -7.10 1.30
N ASN A 36 -3.33 -6.85 2.60
CA ASN A 36 -3.80 -7.79 3.61
C ASN A 36 -5.32 -8.09 3.48
N ILE A 37 -5.77 -8.50 2.29
CA ILE A 37 -7.20 -8.68 1.98
C ILE A 37 -7.90 -9.63 2.95
N ILE A 38 -7.22 -10.72 3.35
CA ILE A 38 -7.78 -11.69 4.30
C ILE A 38 -7.98 -11.03 5.67
N GLY A 39 -6.99 -10.27 6.15
CA GLY A 39 -7.08 -9.53 7.41
C GLY A 39 -8.15 -8.45 7.39
N LEU A 40 -8.41 -7.80 6.26
CA LEU A 40 -9.50 -6.82 6.12
C LEU A 40 -10.87 -7.49 6.14
N LYS A 41 -11.04 -8.60 5.41
CA LYS A 41 -12.28 -9.39 5.44
C LYS A 41 -12.61 -9.89 6.86
N ARG A 42 -11.62 -10.36 7.61
CA ARG A 42 -11.80 -10.79 9.01
C ARG A 42 -12.19 -9.65 9.96
N ARG A 43 -11.88 -8.40 9.59
CA ARG A 43 -12.23 -7.19 10.37
C ARG A 43 -13.48 -6.50 9.83
N ASN A 44 -14.26 -7.17 8.98
CA ASN A 44 -15.52 -6.68 8.44
C ASN A 44 -15.41 -5.36 7.64
N PHE A 45 -14.27 -5.09 7.01
CA PHE A 45 -14.18 -4.03 6.00
C PHE A 45 -15.18 -4.33 4.87
N SER A 46 -15.83 -3.29 4.35
CA SER A 46 -16.84 -3.46 3.31
C SER A 46 -16.19 -4.00 2.02
N ARG A 47 -17.00 -4.67 1.20
CA ARG A 47 -16.52 -5.15 -0.12
C ARG A 47 -16.11 -3.98 -1.02
N GLU A 48 -16.78 -2.85 -0.87
CA GLU A 48 -16.50 -1.62 -1.61
C GLU A 48 -15.15 -1.03 -1.20
N ASP A 49 -14.87 -0.89 0.11
CA ASP A 49 -13.57 -0.40 0.61
C ASP A 49 -12.43 -1.28 0.12
N ILE A 50 -12.60 -2.61 0.21
CA ILE A 50 -11.59 -3.56 -0.26
C ILE A 50 -11.37 -3.43 -1.77
N HIS A 51 -12.42 -3.17 -2.54
CA HIS A 51 -12.33 -2.98 -3.99
C HIS A 51 -11.63 -1.66 -4.35
N ASN A 52 -11.98 -0.57 -3.66
CA ASN A 52 -11.36 0.74 -3.84
C ASN A 52 -9.88 0.71 -3.44
N LEU A 53 -9.55 0.11 -2.28
CA LEU A 53 -8.16 -0.14 -1.87
C LEU A 53 -7.36 -0.89 -2.94
N ARG A 54 -7.94 -1.95 -3.53
CA ARG A 54 -7.25 -2.72 -4.58
C ARG A 54 -7.01 -1.89 -5.84
N LYS A 55 -7.94 -1.01 -6.21
CA LYS A 55 -7.78 -0.10 -7.36
C LYS A 55 -6.72 0.96 -7.05
N ALA A 56 -6.84 1.65 -5.93
CA ALA A 56 -5.90 2.65 -5.46
C ALA A 56 -4.47 2.09 -5.37
N TYR A 57 -4.28 0.90 -4.79
CA TYR A 57 -2.97 0.25 -4.72
C TYR A 57 -2.35 0.05 -6.11
N ARG A 58 -3.12 -0.42 -7.11
CA ARG A 58 -2.61 -0.61 -8.47
C ARG A 58 -2.23 0.70 -9.13
N LEU A 59 -3.00 1.76 -8.88
CA LEU A 59 -2.72 3.09 -9.42
C LEU A 59 -1.47 3.67 -8.74
N ILE A 60 -1.38 3.72 -7.42
CA ILE A 60 -0.22 4.27 -6.69
C ILE A 60 1.11 3.65 -7.14
N PHE A 61 1.12 2.32 -7.34
CA PHE A 61 2.31 1.56 -7.72
C PHE A 61 2.34 1.14 -9.20
N ALA A 62 1.63 1.86 -10.07
CA ALA A 62 1.77 1.67 -11.52
C ALA A 62 3.17 2.08 -12.01
N GLU A 63 3.57 1.59 -13.18
CA GLU A 63 4.87 1.91 -13.78
C GLU A 63 4.85 3.28 -14.47
N GLU A 64 3.70 3.69 -14.99
CA GLU A 64 3.53 4.93 -15.72
C GLU A 64 3.44 6.15 -14.79
N GLY A 65 4.05 7.27 -15.18
CA GLY A 65 3.98 8.52 -14.42
C GLY A 65 4.88 8.55 -13.17
N THR A 66 4.81 9.66 -12.46
CA THR A 66 5.52 9.85 -11.19
C THR A 66 4.64 9.45 -10.00
N LEU A 67 5.26 9.11 -8.86
CA LEU A 67 4.51 8.80 -7.64
C LEU A 67 3.59 9.96 -7.23
N SER A 68 4.06 11.20 -7.37
CA SER A 68 3.29 12.40 -7.03
C SER A 68 2.03 12.55 -7.89
N GLU A 69 2.13 12.34 -9.21
CA GLU A 69 0.97 12.37 -10.12
C GLU A 69 -0.04 11.29 -9.72
N ARG A 70 0.41 10.05 -9.48
CA ARG A 70 -0.48 8.94 -9.13
C ARG A 70 -1.16 9.13 -7.78
N ILE A 71 -0.49 9.78 -6.81
CA ILE A 71 -1.10 10.15 -5.53
C ILE A 71 -2.25 11.14 -5.74
N LEU A 72 -2.06 12.16 -6.58
CA LEU A 72 -3.09 13.15 -6.89
C LEU A 72 -4.27 12.49 -7.62
N ASP A 73 -4.01 11.65 -8.62
CA ASP A 73 -5.04 10.93 -9.35
C ASP A 73 -5.87 10.03 -8.42
N VAL A 74 -5.21 9.29 -7.51
CA VAL A 74 -5.90 8.43 -6.54
C VAL A 74 -6.72 9.27 -5.55
N ALA A 75 -6.24 10.44 -5.13
CA ALA A 75 -6.99 11.34 -4.25
C ALA A 75 -8.28 11.83 -4.92
N GLU A 76 -8.24 12.14 -6.22
CA GLU A 76 -9.41 12.59 -7.00
C GLU A 76 -10.39 11.45 -7.29
N LEU A 77 -9.89 10.23 -7.54
CA LEU A 77 -10.72 9.07 -7.88
C LEU A 77 -11.43 8.43 -6.68
N PHE A 78 -10.88 8.57 -5.47
CA PHE A 78 -11.39 7.92 -4.25
C PHE A 78 -11.53 8.87 -3.04
N PRO A 79 -12.14 10.06 -3.18
CA PRO A 79 -12.17 11.07 -2.13
C PRO A 79 -12.87 10.57 -0.85
N ASP A 80 -13.91 9.75 -1.01
CA ASP A 80 -14.77 9.27 0.08
C ASP A 80 -14.32 7.94 0.70
N THR A 81 -13.19 7.36 0.26
CA THR A 81 -12.70 6.09 0.82
C THR A 81 -11.63 6.35 1.88
N GLU A 82 -12.02 6.31 3.16
CA GLU A 82 -11.11 6.55 4.31
C GLU A 82 -9.84 5.70 4.23
N ALA A 83 -9.98 4.41 3.91
CA ALA A 83 -8.84 3.49 3.82
C ALA A 83 -7.85 3.85 2.69
N VAL A 84 -8.32 4.50 1.63
CA VAL A 84 -7.42 5.02 0.57
C VAL A 84 -6.71 6.27 1.08
N ASN A 85 -7.45 7.19 1.71
CA ASN A 85 -6.89 8.40 2.30
C ASN A 85 -5.82 8.08 3.36
N ASP A 86 -5.99 7.02 4.14
CA ASP A 86 -4.96 6.54 5.07
C ASP A 86 -3.64 6.20 4.39
N ILE A 87 -3.69 5.55 3.21
CA ILE A 87 -2.49 5.24 2.42
C ILE A 87 -1.86 6.54 1.90
N LEU A 88 -2.66 7.45 1.33
CA LEU A 88 -2.16 8.71 0.77
C LEU A 88 -1.50 9.57 1.85
N ASN A 89 -2.15 9.72 3.01
CA ASN A 89 -1.62 10.45 4.15
C ASN A 89 -0.34 9.81 4.69
N PHE A 90 -0.26 8.48 4.71
CA PHE A 90 0.96 7.78 5.13
C PHE A 90 2.11 8.00 4.16
N ILE A 91 1.85 8.00 2.84
CA ILE A 91 2.88 8.19 1.82
C ILE A 91 3.39 9.64 1.79
N THR A 92 2.49 10.60 1.98
CA THR A 92 2.78 12.03 1.91
C THR A 92 3.23 12.62 3.26
N ALA A 93 3.14 11.85 4.35
CA ALA A 93 3.71 12.24 5.63
C ALA A 93 5.21 12.46 5.48
N ASP A 94 5.71 13.57 6.05
CA ASP A 94 7.12 13.97 5.95
C ASP A 94 8.02 12.90 6.58
N SER A 95 8.56 12.04 5.72
CA SER A 95 9.46 10.94 6.07
C SER A 95 10.64 11.00 5.11
N SER A 96 11.83 11.22 5.65
CA SER A 96 13.09 11.11 4.89
C SER A 96 13.42 9.67 4.47
N ARG A 97 12.50 8.72 4.66
CA ARG A 97 12.69 7.28 4.44
C ARG A 97 11.84 6.79 3.28
N SER A 98 12.38 5.82 2.55
CA SER A 98 11.68 5.16 1.45
C SER A 98 10.54 4.27 1.95
N ILE A 99 9.49 4.21 1.15
CA ILE A 99 8.36 3.28 1.34
C ILE A 99 8.68 1.96 0.65
N CYS A 100 8.30 0.86 1.30
CA CYS A 100 8.43 -0.49 0.77
C CYS A 100 7.72 -0.58 -0.58
N GLN A 101 8.47 -0.95 -1.63
CA GLN A 101 7.94 -1.04 -2.99
C GLN A 101 7.53 -2.49 -3.33
N PRO A 102 6.57 -2.69 -4.25
CA PRO A 102 6.37 -4.00 -4.85
C PRO A 102 7.60 -4.40 -5.67
N LYS A 103 7.79 -5.72 -5.85
CA LYS A 103 8.76 -6.19 -6.85
C LYS A 103 8.30 -5.72 -8.23
N MET A 104 9.16 -5.00 -8.94
CA MET A 104 9.00 -4.81 -10.38
C MET A 104 8.88 -6.20 -11.00
N LYS A 105 7.93 -6.38 -11.92
CA LYS A 105 7.94 -7.59 -12.74
C LYS A 105 9.20 -7.51 -13.57
N ASP A 106 10.15 -8.42 -13.34
CA ASP A 106 11.23 -8.62 -14.29
C ASP A 106 10.58 -8.81 -15.67
N GLY A 107 10.92 -7.92 -16.61
CA GLY A 107 10.40 -7.98 -17.97
C GLY A 107 10.64 -9.38 -18.54
N ALA A 108 9.56 -10.04 -18.94
CA ALA A 108 9.62 -11.24 -19.78
C ALA A 108 9.90 -10.83 -21.22
#